data_AF-B5EIH4-F1
#
_entry.id   AF-B5EIH4-F1
#
_cell.length_a   1.000
_cell.length_b   1.000
_cell.length_c   1.000
_cell.angle_alpha   90.00
_cell.angle_beta   90.00
_cell.angle_gamma   90.00
#
_symmetry.space_group_name_H-M   'P 1'
#
loop_
_entity.id
_entity.type
_entity.pdbx_description
1 polymer ?
#
loop_
_entity_poly.entity_id
_entity_poly.type
_entity_poly.pdbx_seq_one_letter_code
_entity_poly.pdbx_strand_id
1 'polypeptide(L)'
;MKKLVLATVLALSLIATQAFAIPALQLYIPGATYLSDTWVIDSNNFELWVIGNGAKEPISGVYLAAAYATGETGTINITRTGSSTSLAVAHSGGDGTVPLLGGGASLAPHDPWGAGTSWYSYLLGDFTSKADTIYDYTTGTADQGTGQINKYNVDIVGYASGLHFDAYDHIESGNHTRYIFAPFSHDGENTNPVPEPGTVVLLGAGLLSLAIYGKRRRN
;
A
#
# COMPACT_ATOMS: atom_id res chain seq x y z
N MET A 1 18.87 38.43 -23.08
CA MET A 1 19.27 37.65 -21.88
C MET A 1 18.13 37.42 -20.88
N LYS A 2 17.46 38.46 -20.35
CA LYS A 2 16.34 38.29 -19.39
C LYS A 2 15.19 37.40 -19.91
N LYS A 3 14.80 37.54 -21.18
CA LYS A 3 13.76 36.72 -21.83
C LYS A 3 14.17 35.25 -22.00
N LEU A 4 15.46 34.95 -22.11
CA LEU A 4 15.96 33.59 -22.30
C LEU A 4 15.93 32.80 -20.98
N VAL A 5 16.33 33.43 -19.87
CA VAL A 5 16.31 32.81 -18.53
C VAL A 5 14.88 32.50 -18.07
N LEU A 6 13.93 33.41 -18.34
CA LEU A 6 12.52 33.19 -17.99
C LEU A 6 11.91 32.02 -18.79
N ALA A 7 12.27 31.90 -20.08
CA ALA A 7 11.84 30.79 -20.91
C ALA A 7 12.42 29.43 -20.46
N THR A 8 13.67 29.41 -19.98
CA THR A 8 14.29 28.18 -19.46
C THR A 8 13.67 27.71 -18.14
N VAL A 9 13.37 28.64 -17.23
CA VAL A 9 12.69 28.30 -15.95
C VAL A 9 11.27 27.79 -16.23
N LEU A 10 10.54 28.43 -17.15
CA LEU A 10 9.20 27.97 -17.55
C LEU A 10 9.24 26.61 -18.24
N ALA A 11 10.24 26.37 -19.11
CA ALA A 11 10.43 25.08 -19.78
C ALA A 11 10.77 23.95 -18.78
N LEU A 12 11.58 24.22 -17.76
CA LEU A 12 11.93 23.24 -16.72
C LEU A 12 10.74 22.91 -15.80
N SER A 13 9.85 23.87 -15.51
CA SER A 13 8.62 23.61 -14.74
C SER A 13 7.57 22.77 -15.50
N LEU A 14 7.69 22.65 -16.82
CA LEU A 14 6.77 21.86 -17.65
C LEU A 14 7.16 20.38 -17.77
N ILE A 15 8.33 19.98 -17.25
CA ILE A 15 8.83 18.58 -17.29
C ILE A 15 8.67 17.92 -15.90
N ALA A 16 7.61 18.24 -15.17
CA ALA A 16 7.30 17.51 -13.94
C ALA A 16 6.76 16.11 -14.32
N THR A 17 7.60 15.09 -14.16
CA THR A 17 7.14 13.69 -14.25
C THR A 17 6.42 13.34 -12.95
N GLN A 18 5.20 12.82 -13.06
CA GLN A 18 4.52 12.19 -11.94
C GLN A 18 5.24 10.89 -11.65
N ALA A 19 5.76 10.72 -10.43
CA ALA A 19 6.27 9.46 -9.95
C ALA A 19 5.20 8.84 -9.05
N PHE A 20 4.53 7.79 -9.51
CA PHE A 20 3.68 6.99 -8.64
C PHE A 20 4.56 5.97 -7.92
N ALA A 21 4.50 6.01 -6.59
CA ALA A 21 5.32 5.14 -5.77
C ALA A 21 4.54 3.85 -5.49
N ILE A 22 5.11 2.70 -5.87
CA ILE A 22 4.54 1.40 -5.54
C ILE A 22 4.38 1.30 -4.01
N PRO A 23 3.16 0.98 -3.52
CA PRO A 23 2.89 0.83 -2.09
C PRO A 23 3.89 -0.11 -1.40
N ALA A 24 4.17 0.15 -0.11
CA ALA A 24 5.04 -0.73 0.66
C ALA A 24 4.40 -2.12 0.80
N LEU A 25 3.10 -2.15 1.09
CA LEU A 25 2.25 -3.33 1.17
C LEU A 25 1.00 -3.05 0.33
N GLN A 26 0.47 -4.04 -0.39
CA GLN A 26 -0.80 -3.90 -1.11
C GLN A 26 -1.47 -5.27 -1.30
N LEU A 27 -2.77 -5.25 -1.58
CA LEU A 27 -3.56 -6.41 -1.96
C LEU A 27 -3.96 -6.30 -3.43
N TYR A 28 -4.05 -7.45 -4.10
CA TYR A 28 -4.55 -7.54 -5.47
C TYR A 28 -5.31 -8.85 -5.69
N ILE A 29 -6.40 -8.79 -6.45
CA ILE A 29 -7.20 -9.96 -6.84
C ILE A 29 -7.21 -10.02 -8.37
N PRO A 30 -6.54 -10.99 -9.01
CA PRO A 30 -6.59 -11.15 -10.45
C PRO A 30 -8.02 -11.34 -10.96
N GLY A 31 -8.43 -10.52 -11.92
CA GLY A 31 -9.78 -10.55 -12.50
C GLY A 31 -10.84 -9.79 -11.70
N ALA A 32 -10.49 -9.17 -10.56
CA ALA A 32 -11.37 -8.26 -9.85
C ALA A 32 -11.52 -6.91 -10.58
N THR A 33 -12.56 -6.16 -10.19
CA THR A 33 -12.78 -4.78 -10.62
C THR A 33 -12.32 -3.82 -9.53
N TYR A 34 -11.55 -2.79 -9.89
CA TYR A 34 -11.16 -1.73 -8.96
C TYR A 34 -12.30 -0.71 -8.82
N LEU A 35 -12.91 -0.59 -7.65
CA LEU A 35 -14.06 0.29 -7.36
C LEU A 35 -13.86 0.99 -6.03
N SER A 36 -14.04 2.32 -5.99
CA SER A 36 -13.89 3.13 -4.76
C SER A 36 -12.64 2.72 -3.99
N ASP A 37 -11.52 2.82 -4.72
CA ASP A 37 -10.15 2.38 -4.48
C ASP A 37 -9.91 0.93 -3.95
N THR A 38 -10.92 0.05 -3.96
CA THR A 38 -10.80 -1.36 -3.52
C THR A 38 -10.88 -2.35 -4.67
N TRP A 39 -10.33 -3.55 -4.50
CA TRP A 39 -10.56 -4.67 -5.42
C TRP A 39 -11.82 -5.43 -5.02
N VAL A 40 -12.81 -5.46 -5.91
CA VAL A 40 -14.08 -6.17 -5.72
C VAL A 40 -14.18 -7.35 -6.67
N ILE A 41 -14.54 -8.52 -6.13
CA ILE A 41 -14.83 -9.72 -6.89
C ILE A 41 -16.15 -10.35 -6.43
N ASP A 42 -16.95 -10.81 -7.39
CA ASP A 42 -18.21 -11.54 -7.14
C ASP A 42 -17.96 -13.05 -7.27
N SER A 43 -17.08 -13.57 -6.42
CA SER A 43 -16.76 -14.99 -6.33
C SER A 43 -16.37 -15.36 -4.91
N ASN A 44 -16.83 -16.54 -4.47
CA ASN A 44 -16.43 -17.13 -3.19
C ASN A 44 -15.12 -17.91 -3.26
N ASN A 45 -14.60 -18.14 -4.48
CA ASN A 45 -13.33 -18.80 -4.71
C ASN A 45 -12.47 -17.94 -5.64
N PHE A 46 -11.33 -17.47 -5.14
CA PHE A 46 -10.45 -16.57 -5.88
C PHE A 46 -9.00 -16.64 -5.41
N GLU A 47 -8.09 -16.15 -6.25
CA GLU A 47 -6.69 -15.95 -5.89
C GLU A 47 -6.52 -14.54 -5.30
N LEU A 48 -5.91 -14.44 -4.12
CA LEU A 48 -5.53 -13.19 -3.47
C LEU A 48 -4.01 -13.06 -3.47
N TRP A 49 -3.50 -11.92 -3.93
CA TRP A 49 -2.09 -11.58 -3.87
C TRP A 49 -1.88 -10.58 -2.74
N VAL A 50 -0.97 -10.93 -1.82
CA VAL A 50 -0.42 -9.99 -0.86
C VAL A 50 0.98 -9.66 -1.34
N ILE A 51 1.25 -8.36 -1.51
CA ILE A 51 2.44 -7.89 -2.22
C ILE A 51 3.21 -6.94 -1.31
N GLY A 52 4.48 -7.25 -1.07
CA GLY A 52 5.41 -6.40 -0.32
C GLY A 52 6.50 -5.84 -1.22
N ASN A 53 6.72 -4.53 -1.16
CA ASN A 53 7.79 -3.82 -1.86
C ASN A 53 9.13 -3.95 -1.11
N GLY A 54 9.72 -5.14 -1.19
CA GLY A 54 11.01 -5.43 -0.57
C GLY A 54 12.16 -4.58 -1.10
N ALA A 55 12.06 -3.99 -2.29
CA ALA A 55 13.05 -3.02 -2.78
C ALA A 55 13.11 -1.77 -1.90
N LYS A 56 11.94 -1.27 -1.50
CA LYS A 56 11.79 -0.12 -0.62
C LYS A 56 12.25 -0.48 0.78
N GLU A 57 11.52 -1.34 1.47
CA GLU A 57 11.83 -1.76 2.85
C GLU A 57 11.22 -3.15 3.13
N PRO A 58 11.91 -4.03 3.89
CA PRO A 58 11.34 -5.30 4.32
C PRO A 58 10.19 -5.07 5.32
N ILE A 59 9.17 -5.92 5.26
CA ILE A 59 8.02 -5.87 6.16
C ILE A 59 8.03 -7.15 7.01
N SER A 60 7.89 -6.99 8.31
CA SER A 60 7.92 -8.08 9.28
C SER A 60 6.51 -8.38 9.78
N GLY A 61 6.24 -9.65 10.09
CA GLY A 61 5.05 -10.07 10.82
C GLY A 61 3.72 -9.83 10.10
N VAL A 62 3.68 -9.81 8.76
CA VAL A 62 2.47 -9.42 8.03
C VAL A 62 1.29 -10.32 8.39
N TYR A 63 0.17 -9.69 8.75
CA TYR A 63 -1.13 -10.32 8.95
C TYR A 63 -2.08 -9.97 7.80
N LEU A 64 -3.01 -10.88 7.53
CA LEU A 64 -4.19 -10.63 6.70
C LEU A 64 -5.43 -10.72 7.59
N ALA A 65 -6.18 -9.63 7.74
CA ALA A 65 -7.48 -9.63 8.38
C ALA A 65 -8.59 -9.87 7.35
N ALA A 66 -9.63 -10.58 7.78
CA ALA A 66 -10.87 -10.80 7.05
C ALA A 66 -12.05 -10.37 7.95
N ALA A 67 -12.66 -9.23 7.61
CA ALA A 67 -13.83 -8.68 8.28
C ALA A 67 -15.12 -9.20 7.64
N TYR A 68 -16.13 -9.41 8.47
CA TYR A 68 -17.47 -9.86 8.08
C TYR A 68 -18.53 -9.24 8.97
N ALA A 69 -19.77 -9.20 8.47
CA ALA A 69 -20.90 -8.69 9.24
C ALA A 69 -21.15 -9.54 10.49
N THR A 70 -21.21 -8.90 11.66
CA THR A 70 -21.49 -9.55 12.94
C THR A 70 -22.81 -10.32 12.86
N GLY A 71 -22.78 -11.59 13.26
CA GLY A 71 -23.92 -12.50 13.21
C GLY A 71 -23.92 -13.44 12.00
N GLU A 72 -23.09 -13.17 10.99
CA GLU A 72 -22.83 -14.15 9.94
C GLU A 72 -21.89 -15.27 10.44
N THR A 73 -22.07 -16.46 9.88
CA THR A 73 -21.28 -17.64 10.24
C THR A 73 -20.87 -18.39 8.99
N GLY A 74 -19.63 -18.86 8.97
CA GLY A 74 -19.10 -19.51 7.79
C GLY A 74 -17.71 -20.10 7.99
N THR A 75 -17.08 -20.46 6.89
CA THR A 75 -15.68 -20.89 6.84
C THR A 75 -14.91 -20.03 5.86
N ILE A 76 -13.70 -19.64 6.24
CA ILE A 76 -12.74 -18.94 5.39
C ILE A 76 -11.52 -19.84 5.31
N ASN A 77 -11.27 -20.43 4.15
CA ASN A 77 -10.08 -21.24 3.91
C ASN A 77 -9.09 -20.42 3.08
N ILE A 78 -7.93 -20.14 3.63
CA ILE A 78 -6.85 -19.42 2.94
C ILE A 78 -5.66 -20.37 2.82
N THR A 79 -5.29 -20.74 1.60
CA THR A 79 -4.18 -21.67 1.35
C THR A 79 -3.14 -21.02 0.47
N ARG A 80 -1.87 -20.97 0.89
CA ARG A 80 -0.79 -20.45 0.05
C ARG A 80 -0.69 -21.27 -1.23
N THR A 81 -0.53 -20.62 -2.38
CA THR A 81 -0.38 -21.33 -3.67
C THR A 81 0.80 -22.30 -3.61
N GLY A 82 0.55 -23.57 -3.97
CA GLY A 82 1.52 -24.66 -3.85
C GLY A 82 1.52 -25.39 -2.50
N SER A 83 0.75 -24.93 -1.51
CA SER A 83 0.46 -25.63 -0.25
C SER A 83 -0.86 -26.40 -0.31
N SER A 84 -1.00 -27.42 0.52
CA SER A 84 -2.27 -28.12 0.79
C SER A 84 -2.86 -27.80 2.16
N THR A 85 -2.16 -26.97 2.96
CA THR A 85 -2.55 -26.64 4.34
C THR A 85 -3.08 -25.21 4.40
N SER A 86 -4.32 -25.07 4.89
CA SER A 86 -4.91 -23.77 5.18
C SER A 86 -4.15 -23.06 6.30
N LEU A 87 -4.07 -21.74 6.21
CA LEU A 87 -3.56 -20.90 7.29
C LEU A 87 -4.46 -21.04 8.52
N ALA A 88 -3.84 -21.11 9.70
CA ALA A 88 -4.55 -21.05 10.96
C ALA A 88 -4.94 -19.61 11.30
N VAL A 89 -6.09 -19.43 11.93
CA VAL A 89 -6.47 -18.15 12.53
C VAL A 89 -5.47 -17.82 13.63
N ALA A 90 -4.82 -16.66 13.53
CA ALA A 90 -3.89 -16.15 14.53
C ALA A 90 -4.61 -15.36 15.62
N HIS A 91 -5.50 -14.44 15.21
CA HIS A 91 -6.34 -13.67 16.12
C HIS A 91 -7.76 -13.55 15.57
N SER A 92 -8.71 -13.27 16.47
CA SER A 92 -10.08 -12.92 16.12
C SER A 92 -10.55 -11.76 16.99
N GLY A 93 -11.56 -11.04 16.48
CA GLY A 93 -12.24 -10.00 17.22
C GLY A 93 -13.74 -10.08 17.00
N GLY A 94 -14.49 -9.78 18.07
CA GLY A 94 -15.94 -9.71 18.03
C GLY A 94 -16.44 -8.34 17.55
N ASP A 95 -17.75 -8.16 17.65
CA ASP A 95 -18.45 -6.97 17.21
C ASP A 95 -17.83 -5.66 17.73
N GLY A 96 -17.61 -4.71 16.84
CA GLY A 96 -17.09 -3.38 17.23
C GLY A 96 -15.58 -3.32 17.42
N THR A 97 -14.88 -4.45 17.38
CA THR A 97 -13.43 -4.49 17.58
C THR A 97 -12.67 -4.33 16.27
N VAL A 98 -11.39 -3.95 16.37
CA VAL A 98 -10.51 -3.75 15.22
C VAL A 98 -9.19 -4.51 15.43
N PRO A 99 -8.53 -5.00 14.37
CA PRO A 99 -7.21 -5.60 14.48
C PRO A 99 -6.21 -4.66 15.15
N LEU A 100 -5.31 -5.23 15.95
CA LEU A 100 -4.19 -4.49 16.54
C LEU A 100 -2.93 -4.73 15.70
N LEU A 101 -2.20 -3.65 15.44
CA LEU A 101 -0.86 -3.66 14.86
C LEU A 101 0.13 -4.26 15.89
N GLY A 102 1.33 -4.66 15.47
CA GLY A 102 2.31 -5.27 16.38
C GLY A 102 2.67 -4.43 17.63
N GLY A 103 2.42 -3.11 17.59
CA GLY A 103 2.64 -2.19 18.71
C GLY A 103 1.44 -2.02 19.65
N GLY A 104 0.35 -2.75 19.40
CA GLY A 104 -0.90 -2.68 20.17
C GLY A 104 -1.82 -1.52 19.77
N ALA A 105 -1.41 -0.66 18.85
CA ALA A 105 -2.30 0.35 18.28
C ALA A 105 -3.33 -0.32 17.36
N SER A 106 -4.55 0.21 17.32
CA SER A 106 -5.59 -0.23 16.39
C SER A 106 -5.20 0.05 14.94
N LEU A 107 -5.61 -0.83 14.03
CA LEU A 107 -5.63 -0.56 12.60
C LEU A 107 -6.41 0.74 12.35
N ALA A 108 -5.97 1.53 11.36
CA ALA A 108 -6.57 2.82 11.06
C ALA A 108 -8.09 2.68 10.80
N PRO A 109 -8.96 3.47 11.45
CA PRO A 109 -10.40 3.36 11.30
C PRO A 109 -10.88 3.71 9.89
N HIS A 110 -11.62 2.80 9.26
CA HIS A 110 -12.32 2.99 7.98
C HIS A 110 -13.40 1.89 7.85
N ASP A 111 -14.29 1.99 6.87
CA ASP A 111 -15.31 0.95 6.64
C ASP A 111 -14.66 -0.36 6.14
N PRO A 112 -15.07 -1.55 6.63
CA PRO A 112 -16.24 -1.79 7.48
C PRO A 112 -15.92 -1.86 8.99
N TRP A 113 -14.74 -1.45 9.44
CA TRP A 113 -14.33 -1.65 10.84
C TRP A 113 -15.20 -0.85 11.81
N GLY A 114 -15.60 -1.51 12.90
CA GLY A 114 -16.44 -0.90 13.93
C GLY A 114 -17.70 -1.70 14.22
N ALA A 115 -18.73 -1.03 14.71
CA ALA A 115 -19.98 -1.66 15.12
C ALA A 115 -20.65 -2.37 13.94
N GLY A 116 -21.09 -3.61 14.16
CA GLY A 116 -21.64 -4.48 13.12
C GLY A 116 -20.60 -5.34 12.42
N THR A 117 -19.32 -5.28 12.81
CA THR A 117 -18.22 -6.02 12.14
C THR A 117 -17.44 -6.89 13.13
N SER A 118 -17.24 -8.15 12.75
CA SER A 118 -16.37 -9.12 13.42
C SER A 118 -15.26 -9.55 12.45
N TRP A 119 -14.16 -10.15 12.95
CA TRP A 119 -13.03 -10.47 12.09
C TRP A 119 -12.16 -11.63 12.55
N TYR A 120 -11.44 -12.21 11.59
CA TYR A 120 -10.33 -13.13 11.79
C TYR A 120 -9.04 -12.53 11.19
N SER A 121 -7.89 -12.91 11.72
CA SER A 121 -6.58 -12.58 11.12
C SER A 121 -5.71 -13.82 10.98
N TYR A 122 -4.85 -13.81 9.97
CA TYR A 122 -3.98 -14.91 9.59
C TYR A 122 -2.55 -14.37 9.47
N LEU A 123 -1.59 -15.02 10.13
CA LEU A 123 -0.18 -14.67 10.01
C LEU A 123 0.36 -15.16 8.66
N LEU A 124 0.89 -14.23 7.86
CA LEU A 124 1.50 -14.48 6.55
C LEU A 124 3.04 -14.56 6.63
N GLY A 125 3.62 -14.03 7.71
CA GLY A 125 5.06 -13.96 7.93
C GLY A 125 5.71 -12.75 7.26
N ASP A 126 7.02 -12.82 7.03
CA ASP A 126 7.79 -11.67 6.58
C ASP A 126 7.82 -11.54 5.04
N PHE A 127 7.90 -10.30 4.58
CA PHE A 127 8.03 -9.90 3.19
C PHE A 127 9.37 -9.19 3.00
N THR A 128 10.42 -10.00 2.79
CA THR A 128 11.81 -9.52 2.72
C THR A 128 12.43 -9.73 1.34
N SER A 129 11.78 -10.53 0.47
CA SER A 129 12.29 -10.84 -0.86
C SER A 129 12.17 -9.64 -1.83
N LYS A 130 13.08 -9.63 -2.81
CA LYS A 130 13.06 -8.72 -3.98
C LYS A 130 13.02 -9.52 -5.30
N ALA A 131 12.57 -10.76 -5.23
CA ALA A 131 12.64 -11.71 -6.34
C ALA A 131 11.60 -11.44 -7.44
N ASP A 132 10.47 -10.84 -7.07
CA ASP A 132 9.36 -10.64 -7.99
C ASP A 132 9.37 -9.22 -8.56
N THR A 133 9.05 -9.09 -9.85
CA THR A 133 8.62 -7.81 -10.40
C THR A 133 7.23 -7.50 -9.84
N ILE A 134 7.10 -6.35 -9.18
CA ILE A 134 5.83 -5.88 -8.63
C ILE A 134 5.39 -4.61 -9.34
N TYR A 135 4.09 -4.40 -9.40
CA TYR A 135 3.49 -3.19 -9.98
C TYR A 135 2.71 -2.42 -8.90
N ASP A 136 2.37 -1.17 -9.19
CA ASP A 136 1.31 -0.49 -8.45
C ASP A 136 -0.05 -0.92 -9.01
N TYR A 137 -0.65 -1.94 -8.40
CA TYR A 137 -1.89 -2.48 -8.95
C TYR A 137 -3.06 -1.49 -8.85
N THR A 138 -3.01 -0.49 -7.95
CA THR A 138 -4.10 0.48 -7.75
C THR A 138 -4.35 1.38 -8.96
N THR A 139 -3.29 1.78 -9.66
CA THR A 139 -3.36 2.70 -10.81
C THR A 139 -3.10 2.00 -12.15
N GLY A 140 -2.81 0.70 -12.14
CA GLY A 140 -2.59 -0.13 -13.33
C GLY A 140 -1.30 -0.95 -13.26
N THR A 141 -0.56 -1.03 -14.38
CA THR A 141 0.73 -1.74 -14.44
C THR A 141 1.84 -0.84 -14.98
N ALA A 142 1.67 0.48 -14.89
CA ALA A 142 2.60 1.43 -15.49
C ALA A 142 3.92 1.51 -14.71
N ASP A 143 3.85 1.49 -13.38
CA ASP A 143 5.02 1.54 -12.50
C ASP A 143 5.43 0.15 -12.06
N GLN A 144 6.74 -0.10 -12.08
CA GLN A 144 7.34 -1.39 -11.73
C GLN A 144 8.46 -1.23 -10.70
N GLY A 145 8.57 -2.23 -9.84
CA GLY A 145 9.59 -2.33 -8.80
C GLY A 145 9.94 -3.79 -8.56
N THR A 146 10.68 -4.05 -7.48
CA THR A 146 10.99 -5.41 -7.07
C THR A 146 10.54 -5.67 -5.64
N GLY A 147 10.07 -6.88 -5.37
CA GLY A 147 9.50 -7.22 -4.07
C GLY A 147 9.17 -8.71 -3.95
N GLN A 148 8.11 -8.98 -3.21
CA GLN A 148 7.62 -10.32 -2.92
C GLN A 148 6.11 -10.38 -3.16
N ILE A 149 5.67 -11.34 -3.96
CA ILE A 149 4.26 -11.65 -4.19
C ILE A 149 3.96 -12.99 -3.53
N ASN A 150 3.20 -12.97 -2.44
CA ASN A 150 2.64 -14.18 -1.86
C ASN A 150 1.20 -14.36 -2.37
N LYS A 151 0.95 -15.49 -3.03
CA LYS A 151 -0.36 -15.84 -3.60
C LYS A 151 -1.09 -16.83 -2.71
N TYR A 152 -2.40 -16.62 -2.57
CA TYR A 152 -3.26 -17.43 -1.74
C TYR A 152 -4.54 -17.77 -2.49
N ASN A 153 -4.96 -19.04 -2.43
CA ASN A 153 -6.30 -19.45 -2.81
C ASN A 153 -7.22 -19.22 -1.62
N VAL A 154 -8.28 -18.43 -1.83
CA VAL A 154 -9.30 -18.10 -0.84
C VAL A 154 -10.59 -18.82 -1.23
N ASP A 155 -11.18 -19.53 -0.27
CA ASP A 155 -12.47 -20.22 -0.43
C ASP A 155 -13.38 -19.88 0.75
N ILE A 156 -14.55 -19.32 0.44
CA ILE A 156 -15.49 -18.71 1.40
C ILE A 156 -16.82 -19.45 1.35
N VAL A 157 -17.37 -19.81 2.50
CA VAL A 157 -18.73 -20.38 2.62
C VAL A 157 -19.46 -19.73 3.78
N GLY A 158 -20.71 -19.30 3.57
CA GLY A 158 -21.62 -18.89 4.65
C GLY A 158 -21.69 -17.38 4.97
N TYR A 159 -20.80 -16.56 4.41
CA TYR A 159 -20.79 -15.11 4.61
C TYR A 159 -21.58 -14.40 3.50
N ALA A 160 -22.86 -14.14 3.74
CA ALA A 160 -23.79 -13.65 2.71
C ALA A 160 -23.50 -12.22 2.26
N SER A 161 -22.97 -11.38 3.16
CA SER A 161 -22.60 -9.99 2.88
C SER A 161 -21.22 -9.85 2.25
N GLY A 162 -20.48 -10.95 2.08
CA GLY A 162 -19.10 -10.95 1.63
C GLY A 162 -18.10 -10.68 2.76
N LEU A 163 -16.83 -10.56 2.38
CA LEU A 163 -15.71 -10.29 3.29
C LEU A 163 -14.94 -9.07 2.83
N HIS A 164 -14.39 -8.32 3.79
CA HIS A 164 -13.39 -7.27 3.54
C HIS A 164 -12.01 -7.75 4.00
N PHE A 165 -10.98 -7.53 3.19
CA PHE A 165 -9.62 -7.97 3.50
C PHE A 165 -8.66 -6.80 3.64
N ASP A 166 -7.85 -6.82 4.70
CA ASP A 166 -6.75 -5.87 4.89
C ASP A 166 -5.47 -6.61 5.26
N ALA A 167 -4.33 -6.18 4.71
CA ALA A 167 -3.02 -6.64 5.16
C ALA A 167 -2.34 -5.56 6.00
N TYR A 168 -1.67 -5.94 7.08
CA TYR A 168 -1.02 -5.00 7.97
C TYR A 168 0.20 -5.62 8.67
N ASP A 169 1.09 -4.77 9.16
CA ASP A 169 1.90 -4.92 10.37
C ASP A 169 2.98 -3.82 10.40
N HIS A 170 4.28 -4.12 10.24
CA HIS A 170 5.32 -3.11 10.43
C HIS A 170 6.59 -3.29 9.58
N ILE A 171 7.27 -2.17 9.41
CA ILE A 171 8.64 -2.08 8.90
C ILE A 171 9.56 -1.75 10.07
N GLU A 172 10.66 -2.48 10.18
CA GLU A 172 11.74 -2.19 11.13
C GLU A 172 12.89 -1.46 10.41
N SER A 173 13.32 -0.32 10.96
CA SER A 173 14.46 0.44 10.45
C SER A 173 15.33 0.95 11.61
N GLY A 174 16.42 0.22 11.87
CA GLY A 174 17.29 0.46 13.02
C GLY A 174 16.54 0.27 14.34
N ASN A 175 16.45 1.32 15.16
CA ASN A 175 15.74 1.31 16.45
C ASN A 175 14.29 1.84 16.34
N HIS A 176 13.75 1.98 15.12
CA HIS A 176 12.41 2.50 14.89
C HIS A 176 11.53 1.45 14.22
N THR A 177 10.31 1.32 14.72
CA THR A 177 9.26 0.51 14.12
C THR A 177 8.20 1.43 13.56
N ARG A 178 7.87 1.25 12.27
CA ARG A 178 6.79 1.96 11.61
C ARG A 178 5.71 0.96 11.24
N TYR A 179 4.54 1.10 11.86
CA TYR A 179 3.40 0.28 11.51
C TYR A 179 2.76 0.78 10.21
N ILE A 180 2.44 -0.17 9.33
CA ILE A 180 1.87 0.06 8.01
C ILE A 180 0.71 -0.91 7.78
N PHE A 181 -0.14 -0.55 6.85
CA PHE A 181 -1.17 -1.42 6.31
C PHE A 181 -1.18 -1.27 4.78
N ALA A 182 -1.71 -2.27 4.08
CA ALA A 182 -2.01 -2.18 2.66
C ALA A 182 -2.95 -0.98 2.50
N PRO A 183 -2.55 0.09 1.80
CA PRO A 183 -3.27 1.35 1.83
C PRO A 183 -4.72 1.11 1.41
N PHE A 184 -5.62 1.76 2.16
CA PHE A 184 -7.03 1.69 1.86
C PHE A 184 -7.33 2.30 0.52
N SER A 185 -8.32 1.66 -0.02
CA SER A 185 -9.25 2.04 -1.03
C SER A 185 -9.91 3.41 -0.95
N HIS A 186 -9.66 4.22 0.07
CA HIS A 186 -10.45 5.44 0.21
C HIS A 186 -9.79 6.57 1.00
N ASP A 187 -8.59 6.36 1.53
CA ASP A 187 -7.87 7.41 2.26
C ASP A 187 -6.56 7.70 1.54
N GLY A 188 -6.71 8.28 0.35
CA GLY A 188 -5.70 9.11 -0.25
C GLY A 188 -5.36 10.25 0.70
N GLU A 189 -4.42 10.03 1.63
CA GLU A 189 -3.61 11.11 2.17
C GLU A 189 -2.71 11.63 1.02
N ASN A 190 -3.32 12.54 0.26
CA ASN A 190 -2.79 13.37 -0.82
C ASN A 190 -2.46 12.64 -2.14
N THR A 191 -3.48 12.51 -3.00
CA THR A 191 -3.39 12.21 -4.44
C THR A 191 -2.81 13.34 -5.28
N ASN A 192 -2.26 14.40 -4.68
CA ASN A 192 -1.34 15.23 -5.43
C ASN A 192 -0.06 14.41 -5.61
N PRO A 193 0.34 14.03 -6.84
CA PRO A 193 1.69 13.53 -7.07
C PRO A 193 2.60 14.53 -6.36
N VAL A 194 3.37 14.08 -5.36
CA VAL A 194 4.40 14.93 -4.76
C VAL A 194 5.27 15.30 -5.94
N PRO A 195 5.20 16.54 -6.46
CA PRO A 195 6.08 16.91 -7.55
C PRO A 195 7.47 16.66 -6.98
N GLU A 196 8.36 15.97 -7.71
CA GLU A 196 9.77 15.92 -7.31
C GLU A 196 10.13 17.32 -6.84
N PRO A 197 10.52 17.49 -5.56
CA PRO A 197 10.11 18.67 -4.85
C PRO A 197 10.70 19.83 -5.62
N GLY A 198 9.81 20.74 -6.07
CA GLY A 198 10.22 21.91 -6.82
C GLY A 198 11.37 22.64 -6.11
N THR A 199 11.58 22.39 -4.82
CA THR A 199 12.78 22.69 -4.05
C THR A 199 14.10 22.28 -4.69
N VAL A 200 14.27 21.18 -5.43
CA VAL A 200 15.57 20.85 -6.07
C VAL A 200 15.81 21.78 -7.26
N VAL A 201 14.79 22.04 -8.07
CA VAL A 201 14.84 23.01 -9.17
C VAL A 201 14.97 24.44 -8.63
N LEU A 202 14.26 24.77 -7.55
CA LEU A 202 14.28 26.07 -6.88
C LEU A 202 15.61 26.30 -6.14
N LEU A 203 16.19 25.26 -5.53
CA LEU A 203 17.51 25.27 -4.93
C LEU A 203 18.57 25.45 -6.02
N GLY A 204 18.49 24.70 -7.12
CA GLY A 204 19.37 24.86 -8.27
C GLY A 204 19.29 26.25 -8.88
N ALA A 205 18.08 26.76 -9.11
CA ALA A 205 17.84 28.11 -9.61
C ALA A 205 18.29 29.19 -8.62
N GLY A 206 18.09 28.97 -7.32
CA GLY A 206 18.54 29.85 -6.24
C GLY A 206 20.06 29.94 -6.16
N LEU A 207 20.76 28.80 -6.16
CA LEU A 207 22.21 28.72 -6.17
C LEU A 207 22.81 29.34 -7.44
N LEU A 208 22.22 29.10 -8.60
CA LEU A 208 22.65 29.72 -9.86
C LEU A 208 22.46 31.24 -9.84
N SER A 209 21.32 31.71 -9.31
CA SER A 209 21.04 33.14 -9.16
C SER A 209 22.02 33.82 -8.19
N LEU A 210 22.35 33.16 -7.07
CA LEU A 210 23.35 33.63 -6.11
C LEU A 210 24.76 33.66 -6.72
N ALA A 211 25.15 32.66 -7.51
CA ALA A 211 26.43 32.63 -8.20
C ALA A 211 26.56 33.78 -9.22
N ILE A 212 25.50 34.04 -10.00
CA ILE A 212 25.45 35.16 -10.95
C ILE A 212 25.52 36.51 -10.22
N TYR A 213 24.79 36.65 -9.10
CA TYR A 213 24.81 37.86 -8.28
C TYR A 213 26.20 38.11 -7.67
N GLY A 214 26.84 37.08 -7.10
CA GLY A 214 28.18 37.17 -6.53
C GLY A 214 29.25 37.58 -7.54
N LYS A 215 29.19 37.06 -8.77
CA LYS A 215 30.11 37.44 -9.86
C LYS A 215 30.01 38.92 -10.24
N ARG A 216 28.80 39.50 -10.21
CA ARG A 216 28.58 40.92 -10.57
C ARG A 216 29.06 41.91 -9.53
N ARG A 217 29.26 41.50 -8.28
CA ARG A 217 29.74 42.39 -7.20
C ARG A 217 31.27 42.49 -7.15
N ARG A 218 31.98 41.59 -7.83
CA ARG A 218 33.45 41.55 -7.91
C ARG A 218 34.03 42.30 -9.11
N ASN A 219 33.19 42.72 -10.05
CA ASN A 219 33.54 43.57 -11.19
C ASN A 219 32.91 44.94 -11.01
#